data_AF-A0A357C469-F1
#
_entry.id   AF-A0A357C469-F1
#
_cell.length_a   1.000
_cell.length_b   1.000
_cell.length_c   1.000
_cell.angle_alpha   90.00
_cell.angle_beta   90.00
_cell.angle_gamma   90.00
#
_symmetry.space_group_name_H-M   'P 1'
#
loop_
_entity.id
_entity.type
_entity.pdbx_description
1 polymer ?
#
loop_
_entity_poly.entity_id
_entity_poly.type
_entity_poly.pdbx_seq_one_letter_code
_entity_poly.pdbx_strand_id
1 'polypeptide(L)'
;DAHGGSSTGMTGLSLKVQNVNIPPAIRFDEDYVPGGRKISGVIVALGGVVVGLLAAIMGVGGGFVTFPMFVYVFGVSSMTTVGTDILQIIFTAGIAAVSQYAIYGYVFYSLAMGMLLGSLIGIQVGALTTKVVKGIHIRGFYAVSILAGFINRAATLPKKLVELEVIDMSKPVVNGIESAGNVIFWIVVSIFAVWVIGKFIVNINTLRGEEDHAAPVLVKEEA
;
A
#
# COMPACT_ATOMS: atom_id res chain seq x y z
N ASP A 1 12.42 19.36 -2.52
CA ASP A 1 11.64 18.43 -3.37
C ASP A 1 10.53 17.72 -2.63
N ALA A 2 9.31 17.81 -3.17
CA ALA A 2 8.09 17.24 -2.58
C ALA A 2 8.06 15.69 -2.56
N HIS A 3 9.07 15.04 -3.16
CA HIS A 3 9.10 13.59 -3.41
C HIS A 3 10.36 12.88 -2.89
N GLY A 4 11.11 13.46 -1.95
CA GLY A 4 12.18 12.75 -1.25
C GLY A 4 13.47 12.51 -2.06
N GLY A 5 13.74 13.35 -3.04
CA GLY A 5 15.00 13.39 -3.77
C GLY A 5 16.13 13.95 -2.90
N SER A 6 16.77 13.10 -2.11
CA SER A 6 18.18 13.22 -1.75
C SER A 6 18.58 11.94 -1.03
N SER A 7 19.85 11.56 -1.19
CA SER A 7 20.54 10.42 -0.57
C SER A 7 20.37 10.26 0.95
N THR A 8 19.74 11.23 1.62
CA THR A 8 19.52 11.37 3.06
C THR A 8 18.39 10.49 3.64
N GLY A 9 17.71 9.66 2.83
CA GLY A 9 16.53 8.88 3.25
C GLY A 9 16.72 7.37 3.38
N MET A 10 17.92 6.83 3.15
CA MET A 10 18.16 5.37 3.20
C MET A 10 18.38 4.89 4.63
N THR A 11 17.80 3.74 4.98
CA THR A 11 18.08 3.08 6.27
C THR A 11 19.45 2.43 6.22
N GLY A 12 20.09 2.21 7.38
CA GLY A 12 21.34 1.44 7.44
C GLY A 12 21.21 0.01 6.88
N LEU A 13 19.99 -0.53 6.90
CA LEU A 13 19.65 -1.82 6.30
C LEU A 13 19.64 -1.74 4.76
N SER A 14 19.03 -0.70 4.17
CA SER A 14 18.97 -0.57 2.71
C SER A 14 20.35 -0.37 2.08
N LEU A 15 21.26 0.33 2.75
CA LEU A 15 22.64 0.44 2.31
C LEU A 15 23.35 -0.92 2.29
N LYS A 16 23.15 -1.76 3.32
CA LYS A 16 23.71 -3.11 3.35
C LYS A 16 23.17 -3.98 2.22
N VAL A 17 21.87 -3.91 1.95
CA VAL A 17 21.22 -4.68 0.88
C VAL A 17 21.71 -4.25 -0.50
N GLN A 18 21.83 -2.94 -0.75
CA GLN A 18 22.30 -2.42 -2.04
C GLN A 18 23.79 -2.69 -2.29
N ASN A 19 24.60 -2.85 -1.22
CA ASN A 19 26.00 -3.23 -1.33
C ASN A 19 26.21 -4.71 -1.73
N VAL A 20 25.19 -5.56 -1.63
CA VAL A 20 25.27 -6.96 -2.08
C VAL A 20 25.06 -7.03 -3.59
N ASN A 21 26.15 -7.13 -4.35
CA ASN A 21 26.13 -7.18 -5.80
C ASN A 21 26.24 -8.62 -6.33
N ILE A 22 25.13 -9.37 -6.25
CA ILE A 22 25.01 -10.69 -6.88
C ILE A 22 24.21 -10.54 -8.20
N PRO A 23 24.76 -10.93 -9.36
CA PRO A 23 24.06 -10.84 -10.64
C PRO A 23 22.89 -11.86 -10.74
N PRO A 24 21.82 -11.56 -11.50
CA PRO A 24 21.56 -10.33 -12.24
C PRO A 24 21.15 -9.19 -11.29
N ALA A 25 21.58 -7.97 -11.57
CA ALA A 25 21.21 -6.81 -10.77
C ALA A 25 20.11 -6.00 -11.44
N ILE A 26 19.09 -5.65 -10.66
CA ILE A 26 17.94 -4.85 -11.09
C ILE A 26 18.20 -3.40 -10.68
N ARG A 27 17.89 -2.48 -11.58
CA ARG A 27 18.03 -1.04 -11.38
C ARG A 27 16.66 -0.41 -11.12
N PHE A 28 16.61 0.53 -10.21
CA PHE A 28 15.45 1.29 -9.80
C PHE A 28 15.79 2.78 -9.76
N ASP A 29 14.77 3.65 -9.82
CA ASP A 29 14.89 5.08 -9.55
C ASP A 29 15.94 5.85 -10.38
N GLU A 30 16.30 5.38 -11.58
CA GLU A 30 17.29 6.04 -12.46
C GLU A 30 16.89 7.49 -12.80
N ASP A 31 15.58 7.74 -12.98
CA ASP A 31 15.03 9.07 -13.27
C ASP A 31 14.83 9.95 -12.01
N TYR A 32 14.97 9.38 -10.82
CA TYR A 32 14.66 10.05 -9.55
C TYR A 32 15.88 10.32 -8.67
N VAL A 33 16.95 9.55 -8.82
CA VAL A 33 18.18 9.68 -8.02
C VAL A 33 19.39 9.58 -8.94
N PRO A 34 20.33 10.55 -8.89
CA PRO A 34 21.57 10.48 -9.67
C PRO A 34 22.34 9.18 -9.37
N GLY A 35 22.55 8.35 -10.40
CA GLY A 35 23.22 7.04 -10.28
C GLY A 35 22.30 5.86 -9.96
N GLY A 36 20.98 6.10 -9.84
CA GLY A 36 19.96 5.08 -9.61
C GLY A 36 20.15 4.30 -8.32
N ARG A 37 19.35 3.25 -8.17
CA ARG A 37 19.46 2.27 -7.08
C ARG A 37 19.60 0.89 -7.66
N LYS A 38 20.64 0.17 -7.23
CA LYS A 38 20.95 -1.16 -7.74
C LYS A 38 20.75 -2.20 -6.65
N ILE A 39 19.99 -3.24 -6.96
CA ILE A 39 19.69 -4.33 -6.02
C ILE A 39 19.91 -5.66 -6.74
N SER A 40 20.54 -6.62 -6.06
CA SER A 40 20.62 -7.97 -6.58
C SER A 40 19.22 -8.56 -6.82
N GLY A 41 18.99 -9.07 -8.03
CA GLY A 41 17.73 -9.69 -8.41
C GLY A 41 17.38 -10.92 -7.57
N VAL A 42 18.39 -11.61 -7.02
CA VAL A 42 18.17 -12.72 -6.08
C VAL A 42 17.55 -12.23 -4.78
N ILE A 43 18.00 -11.08 -4.27
CA ILE A 43 17.42 -10.48 -3.05
C ILE A 43 15.99 -10.02 -3.30
N VAL A 44 15.74 -9.39 -4.46
CA VAL A 44 14.39 -8.98 -4.85
C VAL A 44 13.47 -10.19 -4.99
N ALA A 45 13.95 -11.28 -5.61
CA ALA A 45 13.19 -12.52 -5.76
C ALA A 45 12.86 -13.17 -4.40
N LEU A 46 13.83 -13.25 -3.48
CA LEU A 46 13.61 -13.76 -2.12
C LEU A 46 12.59 -12.89 -1.35
N GLY A 47 12.68 -11.57 -1.48
CA GLY A 47 11.67 -10.66 -0.94
C GLY A 47 10.28 -10.95 -1.51
N GLY A 48 10.20 -11.16 -2.83
CA GLY A 48 8.97 -11.55 -3.53
C GLY A 48 8.39 -12.88 -3.03
N VAL A 49 9.23 -13.88 -2.73
CA VAL A 49 8.78 -15.16 -2.14
C VAL A 49 8.19 -14.93 -0.74
N VAL A 50 8.85 -14.13 0.10
CA VAL A 50 8.36 -13.81 1.45
C VAL A 50 7.03 -13.07 1.37
N VAL A 51 6.95 -12.03 0.54
CA VAL A 51 5.72 -11.27 0.32
C VAL A 51 4.60 -12.18 -0.22
N GLY A 52 4.90 -13.01 -1.22
CA GLY A 52 3.94 -13.92 -1.83
C GLY A 52 3.40 -14.96 -0.85
N LEU A 53 4.27 -15.55 -0.03
CA LEU A 53 3.87 -16.50 1.01
C LEU A 53 2.96 -15.85 2.05
N LEU A 54 3.33 -14.67 2.55
CA LEU A 54 2.51 -13.91 3.51
C LEU A 54 1.17 -13.50 2.88
N ALA A 55 1.18 -13.06 1.63
CA ALA A 55 -0.02 -12.69 0.88
C ALA A 55 -0.96 -13.90 0.68
N ALA A 56 -0.41 -15.08 0.39
CA ALA A 56 -1.19 -16.31 0.21
C ALA A 56 -1.83 -16.79 1.54
N ILE A 57 -1.09 -16.74 2.65
CA ILE A 57 -1.61 -17.11 3.97
C ILE A 57 -2.71 -16.14 4.42
N MET A 58 -2.52 -14.85 4.16
CA MET A 58 -3.44 -13.81 4.63
C MET A 58 -4.63 -13.57 3.69
N GLY A 59 -4.49 -13.87 2.39
CA GLY A 59 -5.53 -13.67 1.38
C GLY A 59 -5.79 -12.20 1.01
N VAL A 60 -4.88 -11.26 1.33
CA VAL A 60 -5.10 -9.80 1.19
C VAL A 60 -4.25 -9.16 0.08
N GLY A 61 -3.58 -9.94 -0.77
CA GLY A 61 -2.81 -9.41 -1.91
C GLY A 61 -1.41 -8.82 -1.59
N GLY A 62 -1.00 -8.75 -0.32
CA GLY A 62 0.40 -8.55 0.09
C GLY A 62 0.92 -7.10 0.16
N GLY A 63 0.20 -6.11 -0.37
CA GLY A 63 0.71 -4.73 -0.51
C GLY A 63 1.13 -4.03 0.80
N PHE A 64 0.53 -4.40 1.95
CA PHE A 64 0.95 -3.89 3.26
C PHE A 64 2.34 -4.38 3.69
N VAL A 65 2.87 -5.46 3.08
CA VAL A 65 4.24 -5.96 3.27
C VAL A 65 5.16 -5.47 2.16
N THR A 66 4.69 -5.47 0.91
CA THR A 66 5.49 -5.05 -0.26
C THR A 66 5.99 -3.61 -0.09
N PHE A 67 5.11 -2.68 0.26
CA PHE A 67 5.47 -1.28 0.39
C PHE A 67 6.58 -1.01 1.44
N PRO A 68 6.45 -1.45 2.71
CA PRO A 68 7.53 -1.24 3.67
C PRO A 68 8.80 -2.02 3.33
N MET A 69 8.69 -3.19 2.69
CA MET A 69 9.88 -3.93 2.22
C MET A 69 10.65 -3.12 1.18
N PHE A 70 9.96 -2.62 0.14
CA PHE A 70 10.61 -1.85 -0.91
C PHE A 70 11.16 -0.51 -0.41
N VAL A 71 10.40 0.22 0.41
CA VAL A 71 10.82 1.55 0.89
C VAL A 71 11.91 1.46 1.98
N TYR A 72 11.78 0.56 2.95
CA TYR A 72 12.67 0.55 4.12
C TYR A 72 13.78 -0.49 4.06
N VAL A 73 13.55 -1.64 3.41
CA VAL A 73 14.56 -2.72 3.30
C VAL A 73 15.37 -2.55 2.03
N PHE A 74 14.70 -2.35 0.89
CA PHE A 74 15.37 -2.18 -0.40
C PHE A 74 15.78 -0.73 -0.64
N GLY A 75 15.14 0.21 0.06
CA GLY A 75 15.44 1.63 -0.07
C GLY A 75 15.06 2.16 -1.44
N VAL A 76 14.00 1.66 -2.07
CA VAL A 76 13.41 2.13 -3.34
C VAL A 76 12.46 3.30 -3.06
N SER A 77 12.27 4.20 -4.03
CA SER A 77 11.47 5.41 -3.84
C SER A 77 10.00 5.04 -3.65
N SER A 78 9.27 5.85 -2.89
CA SER A 78 7.85 5.60 -2.66
C SER A 78 7.04 5.58 -3.96
N MET A 79 7.40 6.41 -4.95
CA MET A 79 6.69 6.49 -6.24
C MET A 79 6.86 5.22 -7.05
N THR A 80 8.10 4.78 -7.27
CA THR A 80 8.41 3.53 -7.97
C THR A 80 7.82 2.32 -7.24
N THR A 81 7.86 2.34 -5.91
CA THR A 81 7.29 1.28 -5.08
C THR A 81 5.77 1.17 -5.28
N VAL A 82 5.01 2.27 -5.24
CA VAL A 82 3.55 2.24 -5.41
C VAL A 82 3.17 1.66 -6.78
N GLY A 83 3.86 2.07 -7.85
CA GLY A 83 3.59 1.54 -9.19
C GLY A 83 3.91 0.06 -9.31
N THR A 84 5.06 -0.37 -8.77
CA THR A 84 5.50 -1.77 -8.79
C THR A 84 4.55 -2.67 -7.99
N ASP A 85 4.11 -2.21 -6.82
CA ASP A 85 3.20 -2.95 -5.95
C ASP A 85 1.83 -3.16 -6.61
N ILE A 86 1.24 -2.12 -7.22
CA ILE A 86 -0.04 -2.24 -7.92
C ILE A 86 0.05 -3.26 -9.06
N LEU A 87 1.11 -3.21 -9.88
CA LEU A 87 1.30 -4.17 -10.96
C LEU A 87 1.38 -5.59 -10.42
N GLN A 88 2.15 -5.81 -9.36
CA GLN A 88 2.27 -7.11 -8.70
C GLN A 88 0.93 -7.62 -8.15
N ILE A 89 0.18 -6.77 -7.44
CA ILE A 89 -1.12 -7.12 -6.84
C ILE A 89 -2.13 -7.55 -7.90
N ILE A 90 -2.17 -6.88 -9.06
CA ILE A 90 -3.09 -7.25 -10.14
C ILE A 90 -2.90 -8.71 -10.55
N PHE A 91 -1.65 -9.16 -10.72
CA PHE A 91 -1.38 -10.55 -11.07
C PHE A 91 -1.60 -11.49 -9.88
N THR A 92 -1.04 -11.19 -8.71
CA THR A 92 -1.09 -12.13 -7.58
C THR A 92 -2.50 -12.28 -7.02
N ALA A 93 -3.17 -11.16 -6.73
CA ALA A 93 -4.53 -11.18 -6.19
C ALA A 93 -5.55 -11.51 -7.27
N GLY A 94 -5.36 -11.03 -8.51
CA GLY A 94 -6.27 -11.31 -9.62
C GLY A 94 -6.29 -12.81 -9.98
N ILE A 95 -5.11 -13.42 -10.13
CA ILE A 95 -5.03 -14.86 -10.41
C ILE A 95 -5.63 -15.66 -9.25
N ALA A 96 -5.25 -15.37 -8.00
CA ALA A 96 -5.79 -16.08 -6.83
C ALA A 96 -7.31 -15.92 -6.70
N ALA A 97 -7.84 -14.71 -6.91
CA ALA A 97 -9.28 -14.44 -6.87
C ALA A 97 -10.03 -15.25 -7.92
N VAL A 98 -9.53 -15.28 -9.16
CA VAL A 98 -10.17 -16.02 -10.25
C VAL A 98 -10.05 -17.53 -10.03
N SER A 99 -8.82 -18.03 -9.83
CA SER A 99 -8.56 -19.46 -9.77
C SER A 99 -9.19 -20.13 -8.56
N GLN A 100 -9.16 -19.49 -7.39
CA GLN A 100 -9.61 -20.09 -6.13
C GLN A 100 -11.07 -19.79 -5.81
N TYR A 101 -11.59 -18.62 -6.19
CA TYR A 101 -12.93 -18.19 -5.77
C TYR A 101 -13.91 -18.08 -6.93
N ALA A 102 -13.52 -17.46 -8.06
CA ALA A 102 -14.45 -17.25 -9.17
C ALA A 102 -14.82 -18.56 -9.88
N ILE A 103 -13.83 -19.40 -10.20
CA ILE A 103 -14.05 -20.70 -10.87
C ILE A 103 -14.94 -21.62 -10.03
N TYR A 104 -14.76 -21.60 -8.71
CA TYR A 104 -15.53 -22.43 -7.77
C TYR A 104 -16.88 -21.81 -7.37
N GLY A 105 -17.25 -20.66 -7.93
CA GLY A 105 -18.57 -20.04 -7.68
C GLY A 105 -18.72 -19.35 -6.33
N TYR A 106 -17.63 -19.01 -5.64
CA TYR A 106 -17.65 -18.32 -4.34
C TYR A 106 -17.70 -16.78 -4.44
N VAL A 107 -17.94 -16.23 -5.63
CA VAL A 107 -17.92 -14.78 -5.88
C VAL A 107 -19.33 -14.24 -6.15
N PHE A 108 -19.78 -13.34 -5.29
CA PHE A 108 -20.97 -12.52 -5.55
C PHE A 108 -20.60 -11.36 -6.48
N TYR A 109 -20.78 -11.56 -7.79
CA TYR A 109 -20.39 -10.58 -8.81
C TYR A 109 -21.07 -9.21 -8.66
N SER A 110 -22.30 -9.17 -8.14
CA SER A 110 -23.00 -7.91 -7.86
C SER A 110 -22.30 -7.08 -6.79
N LEU A 111 -21.90 -7.72 -5.67
CA LEU A 111 -21.13 -7.07 -4.60
C LEU A 111 -19.74 -6.67 -5.07
N ALA A 112 -19.07 -7.57 -5.81
CA ALA A 112 -17.74 -7.30 -6.36
C ALA A 112 -17.75 -6.07 -7.30
N MET A 113 -18.74 -5.97 -8.19
CA MET A 113 -18.89 -4.83 -9.09
C MET A 113 -19.20 -3.54 -8.32
N GLY A 114 -20.06 -3.59 -7.31
CA GLY A 114 -20.35 -2.44 -6.45
C GLY A 114 -19.09 -1.92 -5.73
N MET A 115 -18.30 -2.83 -5.18
CA MET A 115 -17.01 -2.50 -4.54
C MET A 115 -16.02 -1.91 -5.55
N LEU A 116 -15.94 -2.48 -6.76
CA LEU A 116 -15.08 -1.98 -7.83
C LEU A 116 -15.42 -0.55 -8.21
N LEU A 117 -16.70 -0.26 -8.51
CA LEU A 117 -17.14 1.08 -8.88
C LEU A 117 -16.89 2.11 -7.77
N GLY A 118 -17.19 1.75 -6.51
CA GLY A 118 -16.88 2.61 -5.36
C GLY A 118 -15.37 2.87 -5.22
N SER A 119 -14.54 1.84 -5.42
CA SER A 119 -13.08 1.97 -5.36
C SER A 119 -12.53 2.85 -6.49
N LEU A 120 -13.06 2.75 -7.71
CA LEU A 120 -12.59 3.55 -8.86
C LEU A 120 -12.76 5.05 -8.60
N ILE A 121 -13.89 5.45 -8.01
CA ILE A 121 -14.14 6.84 -7.64
C ILE A 121 -13.21 7.25 -6.50
N GLY A 122 -13.12 6.44 -5.45
CA GLY A 122 -12.26 6.72 -4.29
C GLY A 122 -10.77 6.84 -4.65
N ILE A 123 -10.27 5.97 -5.52
CA ILE A 123 -8.88 5.99 -5.98
C ILE A 123 -8.59 7.25 -6.79
N GLN A 124 -9.51 7.69 -7.67
CA GLN A 124 -9.34 8.92 -8.44
C GLN A 124 -9.28 10.15 -7.54
N VAL A 125 -10.22 10.28 -6.59
CA VAL A 125 -10.23 11.37 -5.61
C VAL A 125 -8.95 11.35 -4.77
N GLY A 126 -8.54 10.17 -4.30
CA GLY A 126 -7.31 9.98 -3.55
C GLY A 126 -6.06 10.38 -4.34
N ALA A 127 -5.94 9.91 -5.59
CA ALA A 127 -4.81 10.20 -6.47
C ALA A 127 -4.70 11.69 -6.82
N LEU A 128 -5.81 12.38 -7.04
CA LEU A 128 -5.78 13.83 -7.23
C LEU A 128 -5.38 14.56 -5.95
N THR A 129 -5.82 14.08 -4.79
CA THR A 129 -5.44 14.66 -3.49
C THR A 129 -3.93 14.54 -3.23
N THR A 130 -3.26 13.51 -3.72
CA THR A 130 -1.80 13.36 -3.52
C THR A 130 -0.98 14.43 -4.24
N LYS A 131 -1.49 15.05 -5.30
CA LYS A 131 -0.82 16.17 -6.00
C LYS A 131 -0.70 17.42 -5.12
N VAL A 132 -1.67 17.64 -4.24
CA VAL A 132 -1.77 18.84 -3.38
C VAL A 132 -1.36 18.59 -1.92
N VAL A 133 -0.93 17.37 -1.59
CA VAL A 133 -0.55 16.95 -0.24
C VAL A 133 0.91 16.51 -0.22
N LYS A 134 1.69 17.05 0.73
CA LYS A 134 3.08 16.62 0.94
C LYS A 134 3.16 15.13 1.29
N GLY A 135 4.11 14.41 0.69
CA GLY A 135 4.27 12.96 0.88
C GLY A 135 4.52 12.51 2.33
N ILE A 136 4.93 13.40 3.23
CA ILE A 136 5.03 13.10 4.68
C ILE A 136 3.67 12.79 5.30
N HIS A 137 2.62 13.54 4.93
CA HIS A 137 1.27 13.30 5.45
C HIS A 137 0.70 11.98 4.90
N ILE A 138 0.92 11.70 3.61
CA ILE A 138 0.49 10.45 2.98
C ILE A 138 1.12 9.23 3.68
N ARG A 139 2.44 9.27 3.93
CA ARG A 139 3.13 8.20 4.68
C ARG A 139 2.62 8.07 6.11
N GLY A 140 2.36 9.19 6.78
CA GLY A 140 1.77 9.21 8.12
C GLY A 140 0.39 8.54 8.16
N PHE A 141 -0.51 8.90 7.24
CA PHE A 141 -1.83 8.28 7.15
C PHE A 141 -1.78 6.79 6.82
N TYR A 142 -0.91 6.40 5.89
CA TYR A 142 -0.68 5.00 5.56
C TYR A 142 -0.26 4.20 6.80
N ALA A 143 0.71 4.71 7.57
CA ALA A 143 1.17 4.07 8.81
C ALA A 143 0.06 3.96 9.87
N VAL A 144 -0.70 5.04 10.09
CA VAL A 144 -1.82 5.06 11.04
C VAL A 144 -2.92 4.07 10.63
N SER A 145 -3.23 3.99 9.33
CA SER A 145 -4.27 3.10 8.81
C SER A 145 -3.90 1.63 8.97
N ILE A 146 -2.64 1.27 8.69
CA ILE A 146 -2.12 -0.08 8.92
C ILE A 146 -2.14 -0.42 10.41
N LEU A 147 -1.66 0.50 11.26
CA LEU A 147 -1.63 0.27 12.70
C LEU A 147 -3.04 0.08 13.27
N ALA A 148 -4.00 0.88 12.81
CA ALA A 148 -5.41 0.72 13.18
C ALA A 148 -5.94 -0.66 12.76
N GLY A 149 -5.63 -1.12 11.55
CA GLY A 149 -6.00 -2.46 11.08
C GLY A 149 -5.35 -3.58 11.90
N PHE A 150 -4.09 -3.40 12.31
CA PHE A 150 -3.40 -4.36 13.17
C PHE A 150 -4.02 -4.43 14.56
N ILE A 151 -4.30 -3.27 15.19
CA ILE A 151 -4.98 -3.18 16.48
C ILE A 151 -6.37 -3.81 16.41
N ASN A 152 -7.11 -3.56 15.33
CA ASN A 152 -8.39 -4.19 15.08
C ASN A 152 -8.29 -5.72 15.06
N ARG A 153 -7.35 -6.25 14.26
CA ARG A 153 -7.14 -7.69 14.15
C ARG A 153 -6.68 -8.32 15.47
N ALA A 154 -5.81 -7.64 16.20
CA ALA A 154 -5.37 -8.05 17.53
C ALA A 154 -6.53 -8.07 18.53
N ALA A 155 -7.45 -7.11 18.46
CA ALA A 155 -8.65 -7.08 19.28
C ALA A 155 -9.66 -8.20 18.95
N THR A 156 -9.70 -8.67 17.70
CA THR A 156 -10.49 -9.85 17.30
C THR A 156 -9.87 -11.18 17.77
N LEU A 157 -8.56 -11.21 18.02
CA LEU A 157 -7.82 -12.45 18.31
C LEU A 157 -8.31 -13.20 19.57
N PRO A 158 -8.54 -12.55 20.74
CA PRO A 158 -9.03 -13.24 21.93
C PRO A 158 -10.34 -14.00 21.69
N LYS A 159 -11.28 -13.40 20.95
CA LYS A 159 -12.55 -14.04 20.60
C LYS A 159 -12.32 -15.31 19.78
N LYS A 160 -11.40 -15.26 18.81
CA LYS A 160 -11.04 -16.43 17.99
C LYS A 160 -10.38 -17.54 18.81
N LEU A 161 -9.57 -17.18 19.81
CA LEU A 161 -8.94 -18.16 20.70
C LEU A 161 -9.93 -18.83 21.66
N VAL A 162 -10.96 -18.10 22.11
CA VAL A 162 -12.09 -18.66 22.88
C VAL A 162 -12.93 -19.60 22.00
N GLU A 163 -13.22 -19.20 20.75
CA GLU A 163 -13.94 -20.05 19.77
C GLU A 163 -13.18 -21.36 19.45
N LEU A 164 -11.85 -21.36 19.58
CA LEU A 164 -10.98 -22.51 19.37
C LEU A 164 -10.71 -23.33 20.66
N GLU A 165 -11.39 -23.00 21.77
CA GLU A 165 -11.22 -23.68 23.07
C GLU A 165 -9.77 -23.64 23.60
N VAL A 166 -8.98 -22.62 23.22
CA VAL A 166 -7.59 -22.45 23.66
C VAL A 166 -7.49 -21.63 24.95
N ILE A 167 -8.41 -20.67 25.15
CA ILE A 167 -8.44 -19.76 26.30
C ILE A 167 -9.85 -19.70 26.85
N ASP A 168 -9.98 -19.78 28.18
CA ASP A 168 -11.23 -19.55 28.89
C ASP A 168 -11.39 -18.08 29.29
N MET A 169 -12.07 -17.31 28.44
CA MET A 169 -12.51 -15.95 28.75
C MET A 169 -14.02 -15.82 28.58
N SER A 170 -14.64 -14.94 29.38
CA SER A 170 -16.09 -14.74 29.28
C SER A 170 -16.45 -14.06 27.95
N LYS A 171 -17.53 -14.57 27.31
CA LYS A 171 -18.06 -14.04 26.04
C LYS A 171 -18.29 -12.52 26.05
N PRO A 172 -18.81 -11.90 27.13
CA PRO A 172 -18.98 -10.45 27.18
C PRO A 172 -17.67 -9.67 27.07
N VAL A 173 -16.59 -10.17 27.67
CA VAL A 173 -15.28 -9.49 27.67
C VAL A 173 -14.65 -9.54 26.28
N VAL A 174 -14.62 -10.71 25.64
CA VAL A 174 -14.04 -10.82 24.29
C VAL A 174 -14.83 -10.05 23.23
N ASN A 175 -16.15 -10.01 23.33
CA ASN A 175 -16.99 -9.20 22.45
C ASN A 175 -16.79 -7.70 22.70
N GLY A 176 -16.59 -7.28 23.96
CA GLY A 176 -16.26 -5.91 24.30
C GLY A 176 -14.93 -5.44 23.71
N ILE A 177 -13.89 -6.28 23.79
CA ILE A 177 -12.57 -6.02 23.20
C ILE A 177 -12.67 -5.91 21.67
N GLU A 178 -13.32 -6.87 21.01
CA GLU A 178 -13.51 -6.85 19.55
C GLU A 178 -14.29 -5.60 19.11
N SER A 179 -15.36 -5.26 19.81
CA SER A 179 -16.17 -4.07 19.52
C SER A 179 -15.36 -2.79 19.66
N ALA A 180 -14.57 -2.64 20.74
CA ALA A 180 -13.69 -1.49 20.92
C ALA A 180 -12.68 -1.37 19.78
N GLY A 181 -12.06 -2.49 19.36
CA GLY A 181 -11.14 -2.52 18.21
C GLY A 181 -11.82 -2.14 16.89
N ASN A 182 -13.06 -2.57 16.67
CA ASN A 182 -13.85 -2.20 15.49
C ASN A 182 -14.20 -0.71 15.49
N VAL A 183 -14.64 -0.16 16.62
CA VAL A 183 -15.01 1.26 16.75
C VAL A 183 -13.79 2.16 16.51
N ILE A 184 -12.66 1.86 17.15
CA ILE A 184 -11.42 2.62 16.97
C ILE A 184 -10.98 2.61 15.49
N PHE A 185 -11.03 1.43 14.85
CA PHE A 185 -10.66 1.30 13.44
C PHE A 185 -11.53 2.18 12.53
N TRP A 186 -12.86 2.11 12.69
CA TRP A 186 -13.77 2.91 11.87
C TRP A 186 -13.63 4.41 12.14
N ILE A 187 -13.37 4.84 13.37
CA ILE A 187 -13.09 6.26 13.68
C ILE A 187 -11.87 6.75 12.90
N VAL A 188 -10.76 6.00 12.92
CA VAL A 188 -9.53 6.36 12.22
C VAL A 188 -9.77 6.45 10.71
N VAL A 189 -10.46 5.46 10.14
CA VAL A 189 -10.78 5.42 8.70
C VAL A 189 -11.70 6.58 8.31
N SER A 190 -12.72 6.90 9.11
CA SER A 190 -13.64 8.01 8.84
C SER A 190 -12.94 9.37 8.91
N ILE A 191 -12.08 9.59 9.90
CA ILE A 191 -11.29 10.83 10.00
C ILE A 191 -10.41 11.00 8.76
N PHE A 192 -9.74 9.93 8.33
CA PHE A 192 -8.91 9.95 7.14
C PHE A 192 -9.73 10.23 5.87
N ALA A 193 -10.86 9.55 5.69
CA ALA A 193 -11.73 9.75 4.53
C ALA A 193 -12.27 11.19 4.44
N VAL A 194 -12.76 11.74 5.55
CA VAL A 194 -13.25 13.13 5.61
C VAL A 194 -12.11 14.11 5.31
N TRP A 195 -10.91 13.85 5.83
CA TRP A 195 -9.75 14.69 5.57
C TRP A 195 -9.33 14.68 4.09
N VAL A 196 -9.29 13.50 3.45
CA VAL A 196 -8.98 13.37 2.01
C VAL A 196 -10.01 14.11 1.17
N ILE A 197 -11.30 13.87 1.41
CA ILE A 197 -12.38 14.55 0.68
C ILE A 197 -12.33 16.06 0.92
N GLY A 198 -12.08 16.50 2.15
CA GLY A 198 -11.91 17.92 2.48
C GLY A 198 -10.75 18.55 1.72
N LYS A 199 -9.59 17.87 1.64
CA LYS A 199 -8.44 18.36 0.86
C LYS A 199 -8.72 18.39 -0.63
N PHE A 200 -9.41 17.40 -1.16
CA PHE A 200 -9.85 17.38 -2.55
C PHE A 200 -10.75 18.59 -2.88
N ILE A 201 -11.81 18.81 -2.09
CA ILE A 201 -12.78 19.89 -2.32
C ILE A 201 -12.12 21.26 -2.19
N VAL A 202 -11.30 21.47 -1.15
CA VAL A 202 -10.64 22.77 -0.90
C VAL A 202 -9.67 23.15 -2.03
N ASN A 203 -9.02 22.17 -2.68
CA ASN A 203 -8.02 22.41 -3.72
C ASN A 203 -8.54 22.13 -5.13
N ILE A 204 -9.86 22.01 -5.33
CA ILE A 204 -10.45 21.63 -6.63
C ILE A 204 -10.09 22.62 -7.75
N ASN A 205 -9.97 23.92 -7.43
CA ASN A 205 -9.62 24.94 -8.42
C ASN A 205 -8.15 24.83 -8.86
N THR A 206 -7.24 24.51 -7.94
CA THR A 206 -5.82 24.27 -8.25
C THR A 206 -5.64 23.01 -9.09
N LEU A 207 -6.38 21.94 -8.76
CA LEU A 207 -6.35 20.68 -9.49
C LEU A 207 -6.87 20.80 -10.93
N ARG A 208 -7.90 21.63 -11.15
CA ARG A 208 -8.41 21.93 -12.51
C ARG A 208 -7.45 22.79 -13.33
N GLY A 209 -6.75 23.74 -12.69
CA GLY A 209 -5.79 24.61 -13.37
C GLY A 209 -4.51 23.92 -13.86
N GLU A 210 -4.09 22.81 -13.24
CA GLU A 210 -2.96 22.00 -13.73
C GLU A 210 -3.30 21.24 -15.03
N GLU A 211 -4.56 20.89 -15.27
CA GLU A 211 -4.98 20.24 -16.52
C GLU A 211 -4.96 21.22 -17.71
N ASP A 212 -5.28 22.49 -17.48
CA ASP A 212 -5.27 23.54 -18.53
C ASP A 212 -3.84 23.99 -18.93
N HIS A 213 -2.82 23.70 -18.12
CA HIS A 213 -1.42 24.03 -18.40
C HIS A 213 -0.55 22.82 -18.78
N ALA A 214 -1.10 21.61 -18.79
CA ALA A 214 -0.42 20.40 -19.28
C ALA A 214 -0.45 20.32 -20.81
N ALA A 215 0.14 21.31 -21.49
CA ALA A 215 0.59 21.11 -22.86
C ALA A 215 1.66 19.99 -22.87
N PRO A 216 1.67 19.09 -23.86
CA PRO A 216 2.52 17.93 -23.81
C PRO A 216 3.98 18.37 -23.94
N VAL A 217 4.76 18.14 -22.88
CA VAL A 217 6.23 18.21 -22.94
C VAL A 217 6.69 16.96 -23.70
N LEU A 218 6.49 16.97 -25.02
CA LEU A 218 7.16 16.06 -25.94
C LEU A 218 8.52 16.67 -26.29
N VAL A 219 9.56 15.93 -25.92
CA VAL A 219 10.82 15.79 -26.65
C VAL A 219 11.52 17.12 -27.00
N LYS A 220 12.37 17.60 -26.09
CA LYS A 220 13.63 18.22 -26.51
C LYS A 220 14.73 17.17 -26.38
N GLU A 221 14.83 16.36 -27.43
CA GLU A 221 16.03 15.61 -27.76
C GLU A 221 17.10 16.63 -28.15
N GLU A 222 18.23 16.61 -27.46
CA GLU A 222 19.40 17.39 -27.82
C GLU A 222 19.99 16.82 -29.12
N ALA A 223 20.05 17.67 -30.15
CA ALA A 223 20.99 17.60 -31.26
C ALA A 223 21.34 19.04 -31.67
#